data_AF-A0A5K1FXC8-F1
#
_entry.id   AF-A0A5K1FXC8-F1
#
_cell.length_a   1.000
_cell.length_b   1.000
_cell.length_c   1.000
_cell.angle_alpha   90.00
_cell.angle_beta   90.00
_cell.angle_gamma   90.00
#
_symmetry.space_group_name_H-M   'P 1'
#
loop_
_entity.id
_entity.type
_entity.pdbx_description
1 polymer ?
#
loop_
_entity_poly.entity_id
_entity_poly.type
_entity_poly.pdbx_seq_one_letter_code
_entity_poly.pdbx_strand_id
1 'polypeptide(L)'
;YKAGMEEVNILNKLVGADPEDRRHCVRFLSSFKYRNHLCLVFESLHMNLREVLKKFGRNIGLKLTAVRAYAKQLFIALKHLKNCGVLHCDIKPDNML
;
A
#
# COMPACT_ATOMS: atom_id res chain seq x y z
N TYR A 1 -4.22 18.82 8.44
CA TYR A 1 -5.64 18.39 8.40
C TYR A 1 -6.16 18.11 7.00
N LYS A 2 -6.04 19.04 6.03
CA LYS A 2 -6.61 18.86 4.68
C LYS A 2 -6.09 17.62 3.94
N ALA A 3 -4.76 17.43 3.89
CA ALA A 3 -4.13 16.27 3.24
C ALA A 3 -4.54 14.92 3.87
N GLY A 4 -4.58 14.81 5.20
CA GLY A 4 -4.98 13.56 5.87
C GLY A 4 -6.46 13.19 5.64
N MET A 5 -7.35 14.18 5.51
CA MET A 5 -8.75 13.90 5.14
C MET A 5 -8.88 13.46 3.68
N GLU A 6 -8.05 14.01 2.79
CA GLU A 6 -7.97 13.58 1.39
C GLU A 6 -7.47 12.13 1.29
N GLU A 7 -6.47 11.76 2.09
CA GLU A 7 -5.98 10.39 2.20
C GLU A 7 -7.10 9.43 2.67
N VAL A 8 -7.88 9.79 3.70
CA VAL A 8 -9.05 9.01 4.13
C VAL A 8 -10.05 8.81 3.00
N ASN A 9 -10.33 9.84 2.19
CA ASN A 9 -11.25 9.73 1.06
C ASN A 9 -10.73 8.79 -0.03
N ILE A 10 -9.43 8.87 -0.34
CA ILE A 10 -8.79 7.97 -1.30
C ILE A 10 -8.85 6.52 -0.79
N LEU A 11 -8.49 6.28 0.48
CA LEU A 11 -8.48 4.95 1.08
C LEU A 11 -9.89 4.33 1.11
N ASN A 12 -10.91 5.10 1.49
CA ASN A 12 -12.31 4.64 1.44
C ASN A 12 -12.74 4.28 0.01
N LYS A 13 -12.34 5.08 -0.98
CA LYS A 13 -12.63 4.80 -2.39
C LYS A 13 -11.98 3.49 -2.85
N LEU A 14 -10.71 3.27 -2.48
CA LEU A 14 -9.98 2.06 -2.86
C LEU A 14 -10.58 0.80 -2.24
N VAL A 15 -10.93 0.84 -0.95
CA VAL A 15 -11.57 -0.28 -0.26
C VAL A 15 -12.98 -0.54 -0.79
N GLY A 16 -13.78 0.50 -1.01
CA GLY A 16 -15.12 0.37 -1.57
C GLY A 16 -15.14 -0.24 -2.99
N ALA A 17 -14.07 -0.05 -3.76
CA ALA A 17 -13.90 -0.62 -5.09
C ALA A 17 -13.22 -2.02 -5.09
N ASP A 18 -12.83 -2.55 -3.94
CA ASP A 18 -12.22 -3.88 -3.78
C ASP A 18 -12.86 -4.69 -2.64
N PRO A 19 -14.13 -5.10 -2.77
CA PRO A 19 -14.84 -5.83 -1.72
C PRO A 19 -14.27 -7.24 -1.45
N GLU A 20 -13.54 -7.80 -2.41
CA GLU A 20 -12.94 -9.14 -2.30
C GLU A 20 -11.50 -9.13 -1.76
N ASP A 21 -10.91 -7.95 -1.55
CA ASP A 21 -9.54 -7.79 -1.04
C ASP A 21 -8.49 -8.46 -1.94
N ARG A 22 -8.59 -8.23 -3.26
CA ARG A 22 -7.76 -8.88 -4.30
C ARG A 22 -6.92 -7.91 -5.10
N ARG A 23 -6.85 -6.63 -4.71
CA ARG A 23 -6.18 -5.60 -5.49
C ARG A 23 -4.80 -5.21 -4.96
N HIS A 24 -4.32 -5.82 -3.87
CA HIS A 24 -2.99 -5.58 -3.32
C HIS A 24 -2.73 -4.10 -2.95
N CYS A 25 -3.78 -3.39 -2.50
CA CYS A 25 -3.63 -2.14 -1.77
C CYS A 25 -3.86 -2.44 -0.29
N VAL A 26 -3.14 -1.75 0.61
CA VAL A 26 -3.34 -1.92 2.05
C VAL A 26 -4.80 -1.67 2.43
N ARG A 27 -5.36 -2.58 3.22
CA ARG A 27 -6.74 -2.49 3.66
C ARG A 27 -6.90 -1.45 4.75
N PHE A 28 -7.59 -0.37 4.39
CA PHE A 28 -8.04 0.63 5.34
C PHE A 28 -9.29 0.13 6.09
N LEU A 29 -9.27 0.21 7.42
CA LEU A 29 -10.32 -0.30 8.29
C LEU A 29 -11.19 0.82 8.85
N SER A 30 -10.57 1.87 9.37
CA SER A 30 -11.27 3.02 9.94
C SER A 30 -10.32 4.19 10.20
N SER A 31 -10.86 5.36 10.53
CA SER A 31 -10.09 6.47 11.08
C SER A 31 -10.82 7.10 12.25
N PHE A 32 -10.06 7.70 13.16
CA PHE A 32 -10.59 8.44 14.31
C PHE A 32 -9.70 9.64 14.63
N LYS A 33 -10.21 10.54 15.48
CA LYS A 33 -9.43 11.66 16.01
C LYS A 33 -9.09 11.41 17.48
N TYR A 34 -7.83 11.60 17.83
CA TYR A 34 -7.38 11.53 19.22
C TYR A 34 -6.37 12.65 19.50
N ARG A 35 -6.64 13.48 20.52
CA ARG A 35 -5.78 14.62 20.90
C ARG A 35 -5.34 15.47 19.71
N ASN A 36 -6.28 15.86 18.85
CA ASN A 36 -6.03 16.63 17.63
C ASN A 36 -5.20 15.93 16.53
N HIS A 37 -4.86 14.65 16.68
CA HIS A 37 -4.26 13.84 15.62
C HIS A 37 -5.33 13.03 14.87
N LEU A 38 -5.25 13.00 13.54
CA LEU A 38 -5.98 12.05 12.72
C LEU A 38 -5.22 10.72 12.75
N CYS A 39 -5.88 9.66 13.22
CA CYS A 39 -5.34 8.31 13.30
C CYS A 39 -6.02 7.44 12.25
N LEU A 40 -5.22 6.71 11.48
CA LEU A 40 -5.67 5.77 10.46
C LEU A 40 -5.43 4.35 10.95
N VAL A 41 -6.42 3.49 10.79
CA VAL A 41 -6.36 2.09 11.20
C VAL A 41 -6.35 1.22 9.94
N PHE A 42 -5.34 0.37 9.84
CA PHE A 42 -5.11 -0.54 8.73
C PHE A 42 -5.04 -1.98 9.23
N GLU A 43 -5.09 -2.93 8.30
CA GLU A 43 -4.64 -4.29 8.57
C GLU A 43 -3.18 -4.32 9.04
N SER A 44 -2.83 -5.35 9.82
CA SER A 44 -1.44 -5.54 10.25
C SER A 44 -0.66 -6.28 9.15
N LEU A 45 0.33 -5.60 8.61
CA LEU A 45 1.32 -6.17 7.67
C LEU A 45 2.69 -6.25 8.34
N HIS A 46 3.60 -7.01 7.74
CA HIS A 46 4.94 -7.22 8.29
C HIS A 46 5.91 -6.13 7.84
N MET A 47 6.93 -6.51 7.07
CA MET A 47 8.07 -5.67 6.75
C MET A 47 7.92 -5.08 5.36
N ASN A 48 8.33 -3.84 5.17
CA ASN A 48 8.39 -3.30 3.82
C ASN A 48 9.50 -3.96 2.98
N LEU A 49 9.36 -3.86 1.66
CA LEU A 49 10.28 -4.45 0.69
C LEU A 49 11.72 -3.92 0.86
N ARG A 50 11.88 -2.67 1.32
CA ARG A 50 13.20 -2.11 1.67
C ARG A 50 13.88 -2.93 2.76
N GLU A 51 13.17 -3.25 3.84
CA GLU A 51 13.74 -4.02 4.94
C GLU A 51 14.00 -5.48 4.55
N VAL A 52 13.13 -6.07 3.72
CA VAL A 52 13.37 -7.39 3.12
C VAL A 52 14.68 -7.40 2.34
N LEU A 53 14.89 -6.41 1.45
CA LEU A 53 16.13 -6.28 0.68
C LEU A 53 17.37 -6.13 1.57
N LYS A 54 17.27 -5.40 2.68
CA LYS A 54 18.37 -5.27 3.65
C LYS A 54 18.74 -6.61 4.30
N LYS A 55 17.76 -7.46 4.61
CA LYS A 55 17.99 -8.80 5.20
C LYS A 55 18.74 -9.75 4.27
N PHE A 56 18.56 -9.63 2.95
CA PHE A 56 19.30 -10.44 1.99
C PHE A 56 20.77 -10.03 1.85
N GLY A 57 21.16 -8.86 2.33
CA GLY A 57 22.53 -8.34 2.25
C GLY A 57 22.74 -7.40 1.06
N ARG A 58 23.86 -6.66 1.10
CA ARG A 58 24.16 -5.59 0.14
C ARG A 58 24.35 -6.17 -1.27
N ASN A 59 23.60 -5.65 -2.24
CA ASN A 59 23.67 -6.01 -3.66
C ASN A 59 23.35 -7.47 -4.01
N ILE A 60 22.68 -8.22 -3.12
CA ILE A 60 22.23 -9.59 -3.41
C ILE A 60 20.88 -9.57 -4.13
N GLY A 61 19.98 -8.68 -3.71
CA GLY A 61 18.65 -8.55 -4.30
C GLY A 61 17.74 -9.75 -3.99
N LEU A 62 16.70 -9.92 -4.80
CA LEU A 62 15.72 -10.99 -4.65
C LEU A 62 15.87 -12.03 -5.75
N LYS A 63 15.50 -13.28 -5.45
CA LYS A 63 15.33 -14.31 -6.48
C LYS A 63 14.33 -13.84 -7.53
N LEU A 64 14.59 -14.15 -8.80
CA LEU A 64 13.73 -13.74 -9.92
C LEU A 64 12.27 -14.19 -9.76
N THR A 65 12.05 -15.35 -9.13
CA THR A 65 10.70 -15.84 -8.81
C THR A 65 9.93 -14.89 -7.89
N ALA A 66 10.58 -14.36 -6.87
CA ALA A 66 9.99 -13.36 -5.97
C ALA A 66 9.75 -12.03 -6.70
N VAL A 67 10.71 -11.58 -7.52
CA VAL A 67 10.55 -10.36 -8.33
C VAL A 67 9.32 -10.47 -9.25
N ARG A 68 9.13 -11.62 -9.91
CA ARG A 68 7.96 -11.88 -10.77
C ARG A 68 6.65 -11.85 -9.98
N ALA A 69 6.63 -12.41 -8.77
CA ALA A 69 5.47 -12.39 -7.89
C ALA A 69 5.11 -10.95 -7.47
N TYR A 70 6.09 -10.19 -6.96
CA TYR A 70 5.87 -8.80 -6.55
C TYR A 70 5.47 -7.91 -7.72
N ALA A 71 6.09 -8.06 -8.89
CA ALA A 71 5.71 -7.31 -10.08
C ALA A 71 4.25 -7.57 -10.48
N LYS A 72 3.80 -8.84 -10.45
CA LYS A 72 2.40 -9.19 -10.72
C LYS A 72 1.44 -8.51 -9.73
N GLN A 73 1.74 -8.58 -8.43
CA GLN A 73 0.92 -7.93 -7.39
C GLN A 73 0.89 -6.41 -7.57
N LEU A 74 2.04 -5.80 -7.85
CA LEU A 74 2.16 -4.36 -8.11
C LEU A 74 1.33 -3.93 -9.32
N PHE A 75 1.34 -4.71 -10.42
CA PHE A 75 0.52 -4.39 -11.59
C PHE A 75 -0.99 -4.52 -11.31
N ILE A 76 -1.40 -5.45 -10.45
CA ILE A 76 -2.79 -5.55 -10.00
C ILE A 76 -3.18 -4.30 -9.20
N ALA A 77 -2.33 -3.84 -8.28
CA ALA A 77 -2.55 -2.61 -7.51
C ALA A 77 -2.59 -1.36 -8.40
N LEU A 78 -1.64 -1.23 -9.34
CA LEU A 78 -1.61 -0.12 -10.30
C LEU A 78 -2.86 -0.09 -11.18
N LYS A 79 -3.36 -1.25 -11.63
CA LYS A 79 -4.61 -1.34 -12.38
C LYS A 79 -5.80 -0.88 -11.53
N HIS A 80 -5.82 -1.23 -10.24
CA HIS A 80 -6.86 -0.78 -9.31
C HIS A 80 -6.84 0.73 -9.10
N LEU A 81 -5.67 1.30 -8.82
CA LEU A 81 -5.47 2.75 -8.68
C LEU A 81 -5.93 3.49 -9.94
N LYS A 82 -5.54 3.00 -11.13
CA LYS A 82 -5.99 3.56 -12.41
C LYS A 82 -7.50 3.53 -12.56
N ASN A 83 -8.15 2.39 -12.27
CA ASN A 83 -9.60 2.26 -12.36
C ASN A 83 -10.34 3.19 -11.39
N CYS A 84 -9.73 3.48 -10.24
CA CYS A 84 -10.24 4.44 -9.27
C CYS A 84 -9.87 5.89 -9.59
N GLY A 85 -9.11 6.17 -10.65
CA GLY A 85 -8.64 7.52 -10.98
C GLY A 85 -7.70 8.10 -9.92
N VAL A 86 -6.90 7.25 -9.26
CA VAL A 86 -5.97 7.64 -8.19
C VAL A 86 -4.53 7.52 -8.70
N LEU A 87 -3.73 8.54 -8.42
CA LEU A 87 -2.28 8.54 -8.66
C LEU A 87 -1.55 8.48 -7.31
N HIS A 88 -0.75 7.44 -7.08
CA HIS A 88 -0.03 7.28 -5.80
C HIS A 88 1.14 8.26 -5.64
N CYS A 89 1.83 8.63 -6.71
CA CYS A 89 2.96 9.57 -6.74
C CYS A 89 4.25 9.18 -5.97
N ASP A 90 4.25 8.14 -5.13
CA ASP A 90 5.39 7.78 -4.25
C ASP A 90 5.57 6.26 -4.14
N ILE A 91 5.46 5.54 -5.26
CA ILE A 91 5.68 4.09 -5.28
C ILE A 91 7.17 3.81 -5.19
N LYS A 92 7.59 3.21 -4.07
CA LYS A 92 8.97 2.83 -3.76
C LYS A 92 8.97 1.63 -2.78
N PRO A 93 10.10 0.91 -2.63
CA PRO A 93 10.17 -0.27 -1.76
C PRO A 93 9.76 -0.01 -0.31
N ASP A 94 9.92 1.22 0.17
CA ASP A 94 9.56 1.65 1.53
C ASP A 94 8.02 1.72 1.75
N ASN A 95 7.24 1.84 0.66
CA ASN A 95 5.77 1.90 0.66
C ASN A 95 5.12 0.61 0.13
N MET A 96 5.87 -0.51 0.09
CA MET A 96 5.38 -1.83 -0.31
C MET A 96 5.59 -2.78 0.88
N LEU A 97 4.50 -3.15 1.58
CA LEU A 97 4.48 -3.93 2.82
C LEU A 97 4.23 -5.43 2.59
#